data_AF-A0A2E1EIR4-F1
#
_entry.id   AF-A0A2E1EIR4-F1
#
_cell.length_a   1.000
_cell.length_b   1.000
_cell.length_c   1.000
_cell.angle_alpha   90.00
_cell.angle_beta   90.00
_cell.angle_gamma   90.00
#
_symmetry.space_group_name_H-M   'P 1'
#
loop_
_entity.id
_entity.type
_entity.pdbx_description
1 polymer ?
#
loop_
_entity_poly.entity_id
_entity_poly.type
_entity_poly.pdbx_seq_one_letter_code
_entity_poly.pdbx_strand_id
1 'polypeptide(L)'
;MIKSELVARLAQANPHLYQRDVERIVSTIFDEISAALARGDRVELRGFGAFSVKNRPARTGRNPRTGEPVHVEEKSVPFFKTGKELRERLNNADIADDKLMNDDGDDDSDD
;
A
#
# COMPACT_ATOMS: atom_id res chain seq x y z
N MET A 1 -5.04 -9.37 8.25
CA MET A 1 -4.18 -10.48 7.83
C MET A 1 -2.81 -10.30 8.46
N ILE A 2 -2.31 -11.30 9.19
CA ILE A 2 -0.96 -11.30 9.78
C ILE A 2 0.05 -12.04 8.88
N LYS A 3 1.36 -11.93 9.17
CA LYS A 3 2.43 -12.53 8.32
C LYS A 3 2.25 -14.04 8.13
N SER A 4 1.91 -14.78 9.18
CA SER A 4 1.70 -16.24 9.09
C SER A 4 0.53 -16.62 8.18
N GLU A 5 -0.57 -15.86 8.22
CA GLU A 5 -1.71 -16.04 7.32
C GLU A 5 -1.34 -15.74 5.86
N LEU A 6 -0.55 -14.69 5.62
CA LEU A 6 -0.02 -14.37 4.29
C LEU A 6 0.83 -15.53 3.74
N VAL A 7 1.77 -16.04 4.55
CA VAL A 7 2.63 -17.18 4.17
C VAL A 7 1.78 -18.41 3.86
N ALA A 8 0.79 -18.73 4.70
CA ALA A 8 -0.08 -19.88 4.47
C ALA A 8 -0.86 -19.75 3.15
N ARG A 9 -1.44 -18.57 2.86
CA ARG A 9 -2.16 -18.31 1.60
C ARG A 9 -1.23 -18.40 0.39
N LEU A 10 -0.01 -17.87 0.48
CA LEU A 10 0.97 -17.94 -0.60
C LEU A 10 1.44 -19.38 -0.85
N ALA A 11 1.65 -20.17 0.20
CA ALA A 11 2.01 -21.58 0.07
C ALA A 11 0.88 -22.40 -0.56
N GLN A 12 -0.38 -22.15 -0.17
CA GLN A 12 -1.55 -22.80 -0.78
C GLN A 12 -1.69 -22.45 -2.28
N ALA A 13 -1.46 -21.19 -2.64
CA ALA A 13 -1.50 -20.74 -4.03
C ALA A 13 -0.31 -21.26 -4.87
N ASN A 14 0.77 -21.70 -4.23
CA ASN A 14 1.98 -22.19 -4.89
C ASN A 14 2.39 -23.57 -4.34
N PRO A 15 1.65 -24.65 -4.67
CA PRO A 15 1.88 -25.99 -4.09
C PRO A 15 3.25 -26.60 -4.42
N HIS A 16 3.94 -26.06 -5.43
CA HIS A 16 5.26 -26.49 -5.85
C HIS A 16 6.40 -25.90 -4.99
N LEU A 17 6.10 -24.96 -4.09
CA LEU A 17 7.07 -24.37 -3.16
C LEU A 17 6.93 -24.98 -1.77
N TYR A 18 8.05 -25.19 -1.09
CA TYR A 18 8.02 -25.56 0.33
C TYR A 18 7.59 -24.35 1.17
N GLN A 19 6.80 -24.58 2.22
CA GLN A 19 6.34 -23.52 3.13
C GLN A 19 7.49 -22.66 3.69
N ARG A 20 8.62 -23.30 4.04
CA ARG A 20 9.82 -22.61 4.53
C ARG A 20 10.41 -21.64 3.50
N ASP A 21 10.30 -21.97 2.21
CA ASP A 21 10.85 -21.15 1.14
C ASP A 21 9.94 -19.93 0.92
N VAL A 22 8.63 -20.11 0.99
CA VAL A 22 7.66 -19.00 0.97
C VAL A 22 7.88 -18.06 2.15
N GLU A 23 8.05 -18.59 3.35
CA GLU A 23 8.34 -17.79 4.55
C GLU A 23 9.65 -16.98 4.39
N ARG A 24 10.68 -17.60 3.83
CA ARG A 24 11.95 -16.95 3.55
C ARG A 24 11.78 -15.82 2.54
N ILE A 25 11.11 -16.08 1.41
CA ILE A 25 10.84 -15.09 0.37
C ILE A 25 10.09 -13.89 0.94
N VAL A 26 9.02 -14.12 1.71
CA VAL A 26 8.24 -13.04 2.34
C VAL A 26 9.11 -12.21 3.29
N SER A 27 9.96 -12.86 4.08
CA SER A 27 10.89 -12.16 4.98
C SER A 27 11.89 -11.32 4.20
N THR A 28 12.52 -11.89 3.18
CA THR A 28 13.49 -11.21 2.32
C THR A 28 12.87 -9.99 1.64
N ILE A 29 11.62 -10.05 1.18
CA ILE A 29 10.93 -8.89 0.59
C ILE A 29 10.84 -7.74 1.60
N PHE A 30 10.46 -8.01 2.84
CA PHE A 30 10.37 -6.96 3.87
C PHE A 30 11.76 -6.40 4.21
N ASP A 31 12.76 -7.27 4.34
CA ASP A 31 14.13 -6.86 4.64
C ASP A 31 14.70 -5.94 3.55
N GLU A 32 14.50 -6.29 2.27
CA GLU A 32 14.95 -5.48 1.13
C GLU A 32 14.23 -4.12 1.06
N ILE A 33 12.92 -4.08 1.30
CA ILE A 33 12.17 -2.81 1.37
C ILE A 33 12.71 -1.94 2.50
N SER A 34 12.91 -2.52 3.68
CA SER A 34 13.44 -1.81 4.85
C SER A 34 14.86 -1.29 4.60
N ALA A 35 15.73 -2.11 4.01
CA ALA A 35 17.11 -1.72 3.68
C ALA A 35 17.15 -0.59 2.65
N ALA A 36 16.32 -0.66 1.62
CA ALA A 36 16.18 0.41 0.62
C ALA A 36 15.73 1.74 1.27
N LEU A 37 14.70 1.70 2.10
CA LEU A 37 14.23 2.89 2.81
C LEU A 37 15.29 3.45 3.77
N ALA A 38 16.06 2.60 4.45
CA ALA A 38 17.14 3.05 5.33
C ALA A 38 18.25 3.82 4.58
N ARG A 39 18.46 3.51 3.30
CA ARG A 39 19.39 4.24 2.41
C ARG A 39 18.78 5.52 1.81
N GLY A 40 17.49 5.76 2.02
CA GLY A 40 16.74 6.85 1.38
C GLY A 40 16.24 6.52 -0.01
N ASP A 41 16.36 5.26 -0.46
CA ASP A 41 15.88 4.82 -1.76
C ASP A 41 14.35 4.78 -1.80
N ARG A 42 13.80 4.89 -3.01
CA ARG A 42 12.38 4.66 -3.28
C ARG A 42 12.18 3.25 -3.82
N VAL A 43 11.21 2.52 -3.26
CA VAL A 43 10.80 1.20 -3.75
C VAL A 43 9.45 1.33 -4.43
N GLU A 44 9.37 1.00 -5.71
CA GLU A 44 8.13 1.04 -6.48
C GLU A 44 7.67 -0.37 -6.87
N LEU A 45 6.45 -0.71 -6.45
CA LEU A 45 5.77 -1.95 -6.79
C LEU A 45 4.59 -1.60 -7.70
N ARG A 46 4.80 -1.72 -9.02
CA ARG A 46 3.78 -1.36 -10.04
C ARG A 46 2.44 -2.05 -9.73
N GLY A 47 1.35 -1.31 -9.91
CA GLY A 47 -0.02 -1.75 -9.56
C GLY A 47 -0.35 -1.63 -8.06
N PHE A 48 0.62 -1.81 -7.17
CA PHE A 48 0.40 -1.77 -5.72
C PHE A 48 0.63 -0.36 -5.13
N GLY A 49 1.80 0.22 -5.37
CA GLY A 49 2.19 1.52 -4.82
C GLY A 49 3.70 1.69 -4.70
N ALA A 50 4.11 2.74 -4.00
CA ALA A 50 5.53 3.06 -3.78
C ALA A 50 5.81 3.43 -2.33
N PHE A 51 6.91 2.89 -1.79
CA PHE A 51 7.48 3.27 -0.52
C PHE A 51 8.60 4.29 -0.73
N SER A 52 8.61 5.33 0.09
CA SER A 52 9.69 6.33 0.10
C SER A 52 9.89 6.83 1.52
N VAL A 53 11.02 7.49 1.78
CA VAL A 53 11.24 8.20 3.04
C VAL A 53 10.75 9.65 2.91
N LYS A 54 10.13 10.17 3.97
CA LYS A 54 9.82 11.60 4.12
C LYS A 54 10.52 12.16 5.34
N ASN A 55 11.19 13.30 5.18
CA ASN A 55 11.76 14.03 6.29
C ASN A 55 10.66 14.84 6.98
N ARG A 56 10.47 14.61 8.28
CA ARG A 56 9.62 15.43 9.14
C ARG A 56 10.54 16.41 9.87
N PRO A 57 10.39 17.73 9.63
CA PRO A 57 11.23 18.71 10.28
C PRO A 57 10.96 18.71 11.79
N ALA A 58 11.96 19.14 12.55
CA ALA A 58 11.83 19.35 13.97
C ALA A 58 10.72 20.37 14.26
N ARG A 59 9.96 20.16 15.33
CA ARG A 59 8.87 21.03 15.73
C ARG A 59 8.68 21.03 17.24
N THR A 60 8.05 22.08 17.75
CA THR A 60 7.56 22.11 19.13
C THR A 60 6.13 21.59 19.18
N GLY A 61 5.92 20.47 19.87
CA GLY A 61 4.61 19.91 20.17
C GLY A 61 4.14 20.30 21.57
N ARG A 62 2.97 19.79 21.96
CA ARG A 62 2.48 19.84 23.34
C ARG A 62 2.23 18.45 23.86
N ASN A 63 2.58 18.19 25.11
CA ASN A 63 2.23 16.95 25.77
C ASN A 63 0.70 16.87 25.93
N PRO A 64 0.01 15.84 25.38
CA PRO A 64 -1.45 15.73 25.49
C PRO A 64 -1.94 15.62 26.94
N ARG A 65 -1.09 15.16 27.86
CA ARG A 65 -1.42 14.94 29.27
C ARG A 65 -1.15 16.15 30.16
N THR A 66 -0.10 16.94 29.88
CA THR A 66 0.33 18.07 30.74
C THR A 66 0.21 19.44 30.08
N GLY A 67 0.04 19.51 28.76
CA GLY A 67 -0.02 20.75 27.98
C GLY A 67 1.34 21.45 27.79
N GLU A 68 2.39 20.97 28.43
CA GLU A 68 3.74 21.53 28.37
C GLU A 68 4.34 21.41 26.96
N PRO A 69 5.15 22.40 26.54
CA PRO A 69 5.86 22.33 25.26
C PRO A 69 6.89 21.21 25.28
N VAL A 70 6.88 20.36 24.25
CA VAL A 70 7.85 19.27 24.08
C VAL A 70 8.52 19.45 22.73
N HIS A 71 9.85 19.44 22.71
CA HIS A 71 10.60 19.47 21.46
C HIS A 71 10.56 18.09 20.80
N VAL A 72 10.12 18.05 19.55
CA VAL A 72 10.21 16.87 18.68
C VAL A 72 11.32 17.10 17.68
N GLU A 73 12.35 16.27 17.74
CA GLU A 73 13.47 16.28 16.80
C GLU A 73 13.01 15.96 15.37
N GLU A 74 13.84 16.33 14.39
CA GLU A 74 13.61 15.92 13.02
C GLU A 74 13.73 14.41 12.89
N LYS A 75 12.92 13.80 12.02
CA LYS A 75 12.98 12.37 11.78
C LYS A 75 12.56 11.98 10.38
N SER A 76 13.21 10.95 9.88
CA SER A 76 12.80 10.24 8.68
C SER A 76 11.64 9.30 9.01
N VAL A 77 10.56 9.36 8.22
CA VAL A 77 9.43 8.43 8.35
C VAL A 77 9.16 7.72 7.03
N PRO A 78 8.83 6.42 7.05
CA PRO A 78 8.38 5.74 5.85
C PRO A 78 7.04 6.33 5.40
N PHE A 79 6.88 6.44 4.09
CA PHE A 79 5.67 6.90 3.45
C PHE A 79 5.30 5.94 2.33
N PHE A 80 4.06 5.48 2.33
CA PHE A 80 3.52 4.66 1.25
C PHE A 80 2.53 5.50 0.42
N LYS A 81 2.77 5.57 -0.89
CA LYS A 81 1.83 6.12 -1.86
C LYS A 81 1.11 4.96 -2.55
N THR A 82 -0.20 4.87 -2.36
CA THR A 82 -1.05 3.87 -3.02
C THR A 82 -1.04 4.03 -4.55
N GLY A 83 -0.91 2.92 -5.26
CA GLY A 83 -1.02 2.84 -6.71
C GLY A 83 -2.45 3.05 -7.19
N LYS A 84 -2.61 3.42 -8.47
CA LYS A 84 -3.93 3.63 -9.10
C LYS A 84 -4.79 2.35 -9.04
N GLU A 85 -4.23 1.23 -9.47
CA GLU A 85 -4.93 -0.06 -9.52
C GLU A 85 -5.39 -0.52 -8.13
N LEU A 86 -4.56 -0.36 -7.09
CA LEU A 86 -4.98 -0.66 -5.71
C LEU A 86 -6.12 0.27 -5.26
N ARG A 87 -6.07 1.56 -5.57
CA ARG A 87 -7.17 2.50 -5.24
C ARG A 87 -8.45 2.15 -6.00
N GLU A 88 -8.33 1.76 -7.26
CA GLU A 88 -9.46 1.34 -8.08
C GLU A 88 -10.08 0.05 -7.53
N ARG A 89 -9.29 -0.97 -7.19
CA ARG A 89 -9.83 -2.20 -6.57
C ARG A 89 -10.58 -1.97 -5.26
N LEU A 90 -10.19 -0.94 -4.50
CA LEU A 90 -10.84 -0.59 -3.24
C LEU A 90 -12.13 0.21 -3.41
N ASN A 91 -12.27 1.00 -4.48
CA ASN A 91 -13.40 1.91 -4.68
C ASN A 91 -14.33 1.50 -5.85
N ASN A 92 -13.87 0.66 -6.78
CA ASN A 92 -14.63 0.17 -7.94
C ASN A 92 -15.38 -1.13 -7.66
N ALA A 93 -15.36 -1.64 -6.42
CA ALA A 93 -16.29 -2.70 -6.01
C ALA A 93 -17.76 -2.23 -6.09
N ASP A 94 -18.01 -0.91 -6.16
CA ASP A 94 -19.34 -0.31 -6.21
C ASP A 94 -19.72 0.31 -7.58
N ILE A 95 -18.89 0.19 -8.63
CA ILE A 95 -19.17 0.80 -9.96
C ILE A 95 -19.51 -0.26 -11.02
N ALA A 96 -19.49 -1.55 -10.67
CA ALA A 96 -19.82 -2.62 -11.61
C ALA A 96 -21.30 -2.65 -12.04
N ASP A 97 -22.21 -2.01 -11.26
CA ASP A 97 -23.64 -1.99 -11.57
C ASP A 97 -24.10 -0.73 -12.35
N ASP A 98 -23.33 0.36 -12.37
CA ASP A 98 -23.76 1.65 -12.96
C ASP A 98 -23.37 1.82 -14.45
N LYS A 99 -22.44 0.99 -14.95
CA LYS A 99 -21.99 1.04 -16.36
C LYS A 99 -22.82 0.21 -17.33
N LEU A 100 -23.82 -0.54 -16.85
CA LEU A 100 -24.72 -1.35 -17.69
C LEU A 100 -26.06 -0.65 -18.00
N MET A 101 -26.26 0.60 -17.56
CA MET A 101 -27.54 1.32 -17.75
C MET A 101 -27.48 2.54 -18.68
N ASN A 102 -26.32 2.89 -19.26
CA ASN A 102 -26.18 4.11 -20.09
C ASN A 102 -25.73 3.83 -21.54
N ASP A 103 -25.93 2.63 -22.08
CA ASP A 103 -25.55 2.30 -23.47
C ASP A 103 -26.73 1.86 -24.37
N ASP A 104 -27.98 1.97 -23.91
CA ASP A 104 -29.15 1.67 -24.73
C ASP A 104 -30.07 2.90 -24.82
N GLY A 105 -29.94 3.67 -25.91
CA GLY A 105 -31.03 4.54 -26.35
C GLY A 105 -30.68 5.88 -26.99
N ASP A 106 -29.77 5.91 -27.96
CA ASP A 106 -29.80 6.93 -29.03
C ASP A 106 -29.62 6.19 -30.37
N ASP A 107 -30.64 5.43 -30.74
CA ASP A 107 -30.78 4.81 -32.07
C ASP A 107 -31.89 5.54 -32.83
N ASP A 108 -31.46 6.33 -33.82
CA ASP A 108 -32.10 6.69 -35.08
C ASP A 108 -33.61 6.99 -35.14
N SER A 109 -33.95 8.26 -35.45
CA SER A 109 -34.78 8.60 -36.62
C SER A 109 -34.87 10.12 -36.86
N ASP A 110 -34.08 10.65 -37.79
CA ASP A 110 -34.39 11.89 -38.51
C ASP A 110 -34.63 11.53 -39.99
N ASP A 111 -35.90 11.45 -40.38
CA ASP A 111 -36.41 11.58 -41.76
C ASP A 111 -37.67 12.47 -41.71
#